data_AF-A0A0P6YQ94-F1
#
_entry.id   AF-A0A0P6YQ94-F1
#
_cell.length_a   1.000
_cell.length_b   1.000
_cell.length_c   1.000
_cell.angle_alpha   90.00
_cell.angle_beta   90.00
_cell.angle_gamma   90.00
#
_symmetry.space_group_name_H-M   'P 1'
#
loop_
_entity.id
_entity.type
_entity.pdbx_description
1 polymer ?
#
loop_
_entity_poly.entity_id
_entity_poly.type
_entity_poly.pdbx_seq_one_letter_code
_entity_poly.pdbx_strand_id
1 'polypeptide(L)'
;MLRRPSQQQLVAVLRATLPLLLAAFLGGLVALALQPDPPAQQPVIQVVTPTVLKAAATEVLPAPAPTPMPATPTIIIFPEDTISLELVTLRRDLEFTAGSLHLLRATIRIQNARIAHSNLQTGNVEAQLDLAQADLDAAFPLVSDEVRAAIQGLNDQINYLRDDLSIRPETIDSRLADLTEQVLVLANRDLP
;
A
#
# COMPACT_ATOMS: atom_id res chain seq x y z
N MET A 1 7.55 46.62 -12.07
CA MET A 1 6.90 46.19 -13.32
C MET A 1 7.34 44.76 -13.64
N LEU A 2 6.54 43.75 -13.25
CA LEU A 2 6.83 42.34 -13.58
C LEU A 2 6.17 42.00 -14.92
N ARG A 3 6.98 41.79 -15.96
CA ARG A 3 6.51 41.27 -17.25
C ARG A 3 6.00 39.85 -17.05
N ARG A 4 4.70 39.62 -17.21
CA ARG A 4 4.12 38.29 -17.28
C ARG A 4 4.66 37.59 -18.54
N PRO A 5 5.28 36.40 -18.42
CA PRO A 5 5.73 35.65 -19.60
C PRO A 5 4.51 35.23 -20.42
N SER A 6 4.60 35.39 -21.74
CA SER A 6 3.53 35.00 -22.66
C SER A 6 3.39 33.47 -22.68
N GLN A 7 2.17 32.97 -22.89
CA GLN A 7 1.90 31.53 -22.84
C GLN A 7 2.78 30.68 -23.76
N GLN A 8 3.30 31.26 -24.85
CA GLN A 8 4.23 30.59 -25.75
C GLN A 8 5.59 30.28 -25.10
N GLN A 9 6.06 31.10 -24.16
CA GLN A 9 7.29 30.84 -23.40
C GLN A 9 7.10 29.70 -22.39
N LEU A 10 5.92 29.61 -21.76
CA LEU A 10 5.60 28.51 -20.86
C LEU A 10 5.52 27.17 -21.61
N VAL A 11 4.93 27.14 -22.80
CA VAL A 11 4.85 25.92 -23.62
C VAL A 11 6.24 25.47 -24.12
N ALA A 12 7.11 26.42 -24.47
CA ALA A 12 8.46 26.13 -24.91
C ALA A 12 9.33 25.56 -23.77
N VAL A 13 9.23 26.14 -22.57
CA VAL A 13 9.94 25.63 -21.37
C VAL A 13 9.41 24.26 -20.98
N LEU A 14 8.08 24.06 -21.01
CA LEU A 14 7.47 22.77 -20.65
C LEU A 14 7.87 21.65 -21.63
N ARG A 15 7.95 21.93 -22.93
CA ARG A 15 8.44 20.96 -23.93
C ARG A 15 9.91 20.61 -23.75
N ALA A 16 10.74 21.54 -23.27
CA ALA A 16 12.16 21.32 -23.04
C ALA A 16 12.45 20.54 -21.75
N THR A 17 11.62 20.70 -20.71
CA THR A 17 11.83 20.02 -19.42
C THR A 17 11.16 18.66 -19.32
N LEU A 18 10.12 18.41 -20.12
CA LEU A 18 9.41 17.12 -20.18
C LEU A 18 10.33 15.90 -20.44
N PRO A 19 11.23 15.90 -21.45
CA PRO A 19 12.08 14.73 -21.70
C PRO A 19 13.09 14.49 -20.58
N LEU A 20 13.50 15.55 -19.86
CA LEU A 20 14.47 15.46 -18.77
C LEU A 20 13.85 14.88 -17.49
N LEU A 21 12.59 15.24 -17.20
CA LEU A 21 11.80 14.60 -16.14
C LEU A 21 11.49 13.14 -16.47
N LEU A 22 11.19 12.85 -17.74
CA LEU A 22 10.87 11.49 -18.20
C LEU A 22 12.11 10.57 -18.15
N ALA A 23 13.29 11.09 -18.51
CA ALA A 23 14.56 10.38 -18.37
C ALA A 23 14.95 10.14 -16.89
N ALA A 24 14.71 11.11 -16.00
CA ALA A 24 14.97 10.94 -14.57
C ALA A 24 14.04 9.88 -13.94
N PHE A 25 12.77 9.84 -14.36
CA PHE A 25 11.81 8.85 -13.85
C PHE A 25 12.11 7.43 -14.35
N LEU A 26 12.48 7.28 -15.62
CA LEU A 26 12.93 5.99 -16.18
C LEU A 26 14.25 5.51 -15.56
N GLY A 27 15.20 6.42 -15.28
CA GLY A 27 16.44 6.09 -14.58
C GLY A 27 16.20 5.59 -13.15
N GLY A 28 15.24 6.18 -12.43
CA GLY A 28 14.85 5.73 -11.09
C GLY A 28 14.22 4.33 -11.07
N LEU A 29 13.37 4.01 -12.05
CA LEU A 29 12.75 2.69 -12.16
C LEU A 29 13.75 1.58 -12.50
N VAL A 30 14.75 1.87 -13.35
CA VAL A 30 15.82 0.91 -13.66
C VAL A 30 16.75 0.69 -12.45
N ALA A 31 16.97 1.73 -11.63
CA ALA A 31 17.76 1.61 -10.40
C ALA A 31 17.08 0.76 -9.33
N LEU A 32 15.74 0.81 -9.21
CA LEU A 32 15.00 -0.10 -8.32
C LEU A 32 14.96 -1.55 -8.84
N ALA A 33 14.98 -1.76 -10.16
CA ALA A 33 14.97 -3.10 -10.75
C ALA A 33 16.31 -3.84 -10.65
N LEU A 34 17.43 -3.12 -10.43
CA LEU A 34 18.77 -3.68 -10.26
C LEU A 34 19.26 -3.70 -8.81
N GLN A 35 18.40 -3.41 -7.83
CA GLN A 35 18.80 -3.53 -6.43
C GLN A 35 19.14 -4.99 -6.11
N PRO A 36 20.39 -5.31 -5.72
CA PRO A 36 20.71 -6.62 -5.20
C PRO A 36 19.91 -6.84 -3.92
N ASP A 37 19.29 -8.01 -3.80
CA ASP A 37 18.55 -8.43 -2.61
C ASP A 37 19.39 -8.14 -1.35
N PRO A 38 18.88 -7.39 -0.36
CA PRO A 38 19.55 -7.29 0.92
C PRO A 38 19.64 -8.71 1.51
N PRO A 39 20.82 -9.14 2.00
CA PRO A 39 20.96 -10.48 2.54
C PRO A 39 19.95 -10.67 3.66
N ALA A 40 19.15 -11.74 3.55
CA ALA A 40 18.18 -12.14 4.55
C ALA A 40 18.86 -12.21 5.92
N GLN A 41 18.60 -11.22 6.77
CA GLN A 41 18.97 -11.28 8.18
C GLN A 41 18.10 -12.34 8.82
N GLN A 42 18.66 -13.55 8.95
CA GLN A 42 18.11 -14.58 9.81
C GLN A 42 18.03 -14.01 11.23
N PRO A 43 16.87 -14.01 11.89
CA PRO A 43 16.77 -13.61 13.28
C PRO A 43 17.55 -14.62 14.12
N VAL A 44 18.75 -14.23 14.58
CA VAL A 44 19.50 -14.98 15.58
C VAL A 44 18.79 -14.78 16.91
N ILE A 45 17.96 -15.76 17.30
CA ILE A 45 17.40 -15.84 18.65
C ILE A 45 18.54 -16.22 19.58
N GLN A 46 19.13 -15.24 20.27
CA GLN A 46 20.03 -15.51 21.39
C GLN A 46 19.21 -15.97 22.59
N VAL A 47 19.21 -17.28 22.83
CA VAL A 47 18.71 -17.86 24.08
C VAL A 47 19.70 -17.49 25.19
N VAL A 48 19.38 -16.46 25.96
CA VAL A 48 20.13 -16.12 27.17
C VAL A 48 19.65 -17.04 28.28
N THR A 49 20.35 -18.15 28.49
CA THR A 49 20.17 -18.96 29.71
C THR A 49 20.48 -18.09 30.93
N PRO A 50 19.57 -17.91 31.90
CA PRO A 50 19.87 -17.14 33.10
C PRO A 50 20.90 -17.88 33.93
N THR A 51 22.15 -17.41 33.91
CA THR A 51 23.20 -17.86 34.80
C THR A 51 22.89 -17.37 36.21
N VAL A 52 22.49 -18.30 37.09
CA VAL A 52 22.40 -18.04 38.53
C VAL A 52 23.82 -17.78 39.05
N LEU A 53 24.11 -16.53 39.37
CA LEU A 53 25.38 -16.12 39.99
C LEU A 53 25.43 -16.62 41.44
N LYS A 54 26.15 -17.73 41.63
CA LYS A 54 26.59 -18.21 42.95
C LYS A 54 27.64 -17.26 43.49
N ALA A 55 27.37 -16.70 44.68
CA ALA A 55 28.26 -15.79 45.40
C ALA A 55 29.64 -16.41 45.65
N ALA A 56 30.69 -15.68 45.29
CA ALA A 56 32.06 -15.94 45.72
C ALA A 56 32.58 -14.72 46.50
N ALA A 57 33.32 -15.04 47.56
CA ALA A 57 33.58 -14.20 48.72
C ALA A 57 34.63 -13.09 48.52
N THR A 58 34.39 -12.00 49.25
CA THR A 58 35.31 -11.12 50.00
C THR A 58 36.71 -10.80 49.42
N GLU A 59 36.86 -9.57 48.94
CA GLU A 59 38.08 -8.76 49.08
C GLU A 59 37.72 -7.44 49.80
N VAL A 60 38.62 -6.97 50.67
CA VAL A 60 38.45 -5.85 51.62
C VAL A 60 39.34 -4.67 51.21
N LEU A 61 38.78 -3.44 51.06
CA LEU A 61 39.31 -2.10 51.47
C LEU A 61 38.54 -0.95 50.75
N PRO A 62 38.68 0.34 51.16
CA PRO A 62 38.22 1.08 52.35
C PRO A 62 36.91 1.90 52.11
N ALA A 63 36.43 2.62 53.13
CA ALA A 63 35.13 3.31 53.24
C ALA A 63 34.88 4.49 52.23
N PRO A 64 33.59 4.88 51.98
CA PRO A 64 33.13 5.45 50.71
C PRO A 64 33.09 6.99 50.66
N ALA A 65 33.28 7.54 49.46
CA ALA A 65 32.76 8.88 49.11
C ALA A 65 31.27 8.76 48.73
N PRO A 66 30.39 9.72 49.11
CA PRO A 66 28.96 9.63 48.81
C PRO A 66 28.75 9.68 47.31
N THR A 67 28.34 8.56 46.74
CA THR A 67 27.90 8.45 45.35
C THR A 67 26.57 9.18 45.22
N PRO A 68 26.37 10.07 44.23
CA PRO A 68 25.03 10.61 43.95
C PRO A 68 24.10 9.44 43.64
N MET A 69 22.96 9.39 44.34
CA MET A 69 21.95 8.36 44.15
C MET A 69 21.57 8.28 42.66
N PRO A 70 21.54 7.09 42.05
CA PRO A 70 20.94 6.94 40.72
C PRO A 70 19.47 7.35 40.82
N ALA A 71 19.03 8.27 39.96
CA ALA A 71 17.64 8.62 39.83
C ALA A 71 16.83 7.33 39.59
N THR A 72 15.84 7.07 40.44
CA THR A 72 14.93 5.94 40.27
C THR A 72 14.32 6.02 38.86
N PRO A 73 14.43 4.96 38.04
CA PRO A 73 13.77 4.96 36.74
C PRO A 73 12.28 5.18 36.98
N THR A 74 11.74 6.27 36.43
CA THR A 74 10.30 6.47 36.41
C THR A 74 9.73 5.41 35.48
N ILE A 75 9.18 4.34 36.05
CA ILE A 75 8.41 3.36 35.30
C ILE A 75 7.12 4.07 34.91
N ILE A 76 7.02 4.49 33.66
CA ILE A 76 5.75 4.92 33.08
C ILE A 76 4.92 3.66 32.90
N ILE A 77 4.04 3.39 33.86
CA ILE A 77 3.08 2.30 33.79
C ILE A 77 1.93 2.81 32.93
N PHE A 78 1.89 2.36 31.69
CA PHE A 78 0.71 2.54 30.84
C PHE A 78 -0.39 1.58 31.31
N PRO A 79 -1.65 2.02 31.42
CA PRO A 79 -2.76 1.12 31.69
C PRO A 79 -2.85 0.09 30.56
N GLU A 80 -2.89 -1.20 30.91
CA GLU A 80 -2.92 -2.33 29.97
C GLU A 80 -4.11 -2.24 28.98
N ASP A 81 -5.21 -1.63 29.45
CA ASP A 81 -6.43 -1.39 28.67
C ASP A 81 -6.22 -0.39 27.52
N THR A 82 -5.36 0.63 27.72
CA THR A 82 -5.12 1.68 26.72
C THR A 82 -4.27 1.16 25.56
N ILE A 83 -3.26 0.34 25.86
CA ILE A 83 -2.37 -0.27 24.85
C ILE A 83 -3.17 -1.23 23.96
N SER A 84 -4.07 -2.00 24.57
CA SER A 84 -4.90 -2.98 23.85
C SER A 84 -5.86 -2.29 22.88
N LEU A 85 -6.48 -1.18 23.31
CA LEU A 85 -7.36 -0.40 22.44
C LEU A 85 -6.61 0.26 21.28
N GLU A 86 -5.45 0.87 21.55
CA GLU A 86 -4.62 1.53 20.53
C GLU A 86 -4.12 0.54 19.47
N LEU A 87 -3.71 -0.66 19.88
CA LEU A 87 -3.32 -1.74 18.97
C LEU A 87 -4.49 -2.21 18.09
N VAL A 88 -5.69 -2.33 18.66
CA VAL A 88 -6.89 -2.71 17.91
C VAL A 88 -7.25 -1.63 16.89
N THR A 89 -7.18 -0.35 17.27
CA THR A 89 -7.43 0.76 16.33
C THR A 89 -6.39 0.80 15.23
N LEU A 90 -5.10 0.66 15.56
CA LEU A 90 -4.03 0.68 14.57
C LEU A 90 -4.14 -0.48 13.58
N ARG A 91 -4.47 -1.67 14.08
CA ARG A 91 -4.70 -2.84 13.23
C ARG A 91 -5.87 -2.60 12.26
N ARG A 92 -6.97 -2.03 12.77
CA ARG A 92 -8.13 -1.69 11.95
C ARG A 92 -7.77 -0.68 10.86
N ASP A 93 -7.00 0.36 11.18
CA ASP A 93 -6.55 1.36 10.21
C ASP A 93 -5.62 0.75 9.14
N LEU A 94 -4.78 -0.21 9.53
CA LEU A 94 -3.93 -0.93 8.60
C LEU A 94 -4.72 -1.83 7.65
N GLU A 95 -5.65 -2.63 8.18
CA GLU A 95 -6.54 -3.49 7.37
C GLU A 95 -7.35 -2.64 6.39
N PHE A 96 -7.88 -1.52 6.87
CA PHE A 96 -8.59 -0.53 6.08
C PHE A 96 -7.73 0.03 4.93
N THR A 97 -6.51 0.47 5.24
CA THR A 97 -5.58 1.04 4.25
C THR A 97 -5.19 -0.01 3.20
N ALA A 98 -5.00 -1.26 3.62
CA ALA A 98 -4.73 -2.36 2.71
C ALA A 98 -5.93 -2.65 1.79
N GLY A 99 -7.16 -2.66 2.32
CA GLY A 99 -8.39 -2.83 1.55
C GLY A 99 -8.56 -1.76 0.47
N SER A 100 -8.42 -0.48 0.83
CA SER A 100 -8.50 0.64 -0.13
C SER A 100 -7.41 0.59 -1.21
N LEU A 101 -6.19 0.16 -0.86
CA LEU A 101 -5.12 -0.03 -1.85
C LEU A 101 -5.48 -1.11 -2.88
N HIS A 102 -6.07 -2.22 -2.44
CA HIS A 102 -6.54 -3.28 -3.35
C HIS A 102 -7.66 -2.77 -4.27
N LEU A 103 -8.62 -2.00 -3.75
CA LEU A 103 -9.66 -1.37 -4.58
C LEU A 103 -9.07 -0.42 -5.62
N LEU A 104 -8.10 0.44 -5.24
CA LEU A 104 -7.44 1.34 -6.18
C LEU A 104 -6.67 0.57 -7.26
N ARG A 105 -6.04 -0.55 -6.89
CA ARG A 105 -5.34 -1.40 -7.85
C ARG A 105 -6.32 -2.02 -8.83
N ALA A 106 -7.48 -2.50 -8.38
CA ALA A 106 -8.55 -2.98 -9.24
C ALA A 106 -9.02 -1.90 -10.23
N THR A 107 -9.17 -0.65 -9.79
CA THR A 107 -9.48 0.49 -10.69
C THR A 107 -8.45 0.64 -11.80
N ILE A 108 -7.15 0.59 -11.46
CA ILE A 108 -6.06 0.68 -12.45
C ILE A 108 -6.11 -0.50 -13.43
N ARG A 109 -6.39 -1.72 -12.95
CA ARG A 109 -6.55 -2.91 -13.81
C ARG A 109 -7.69 -2.72 -14.80
N ILE A 110 -8.85 -2.24 -14.37
CA ILE A 110 -10.00 -1.99 -15.25
C ILE A 110 -9.66 -0.91 -16.29
N GLN A 111 -8.97 0.17 -15.89
CA GLN A 111 -8.50 1.17 -16.85
C GLN A 111 -7.52 0.60 -17.88
N ASN A 112 -6.60 -0.27 -17.45
CA ASN A 112 -5.70 -0.97 -18.38
C ASN A 112 -6.47 -1.90 -19.32
N ALA A 113 -7.54 -2.54 -18.84
CA ALA A 113 -8.44 -3.34 -19.68
C ALA A 113 -9.09 -2.48 -20.78
N ARG A 114 -9.49 -1.23 -20.46
CA ARG A 114 -10.01 -0.26 -21.45
C ARG A 114 -8.98 0.10 -22.50
N ILE A 115 -7.75 0.40 -22.07
CA ILE A 115 -6.65 0.70 -22.98
C ILE A 115 -6.39 -0.50 -23.90
N ALA A 116 -6.34 -1.72 -23.34
CA ALA A 116 -6.18 -2.95 -24.12
C ALA A 116 -7.33 -3.15 -25.13
N HIS A 117 -8.58 -2.91 -24.72
CA HIS A 117 -9.75 -2.99 -25.60
C HIS A 117 -9.66 -2.00 -26.75
N SER A 118 -9.27 -0.75 -26.48
CA SER A 118 -9.08 0.28 -27.52
C SER A 118 -7.99 -0.09 -28.53
N ASN A 119 -7.02 -0.91 -28.11
CA ASN A 119 -5.93 -1.42 -28.95
C ASN A 119 -6.27 -2.78 -29.60
N LEU A 120 -7.51 -3.26 -29.48
CA LEU A 120 -7.98 -4.56 -30.00
C LEU A 120 -7.20 -5.77 -29.44
N GLN A 121 -6.72 -5.67 -28.20
CA GLN A 121 -5.94 -6.72 -27.54
C GLN A 121 -6.81 -7.53 -26.57
N THR A 122 -7.78 -8.31 -27.08
CA THR A 122 -8.78 -9.01 -26.27
C THR A 122 -8.18 -9.87 -25.15
N GLY A 123 -7.11 -10.64 -25.42
CA GLY A 123 -6.44 -11.45 -24.39
C GLY A 123 -5.81 -10.61 -23.26
N ASN A 124 -5.36 -9.38 -23.55
CA ASN A 124 -4.90 -8.46 -22.51
C ASN A 124 -6.07 -7.86 -21.72
N VAL A 125 -7.25 -7.69 -22.33
CA VAL A 125 -8.46 -7.25 -21.61
C VAL A 125 -8.85 -8.30 -20.56
N GLU A 126 -8.96 -9.57 -20.98
CA GLU A 126 -9.26 -10.69 -20.08
C GLU A 126 -8.26 -10.79 -18.93
N ALA A 127 -6.96 -10.75 -19.24
CA ALA A 127 -5.92 -10.82 -18.21
C ALA A 127 -5.99 -9.64 -17.21
N GLN A 128 -6.33 -8.43 -17.68
CA GLN A 128 -6.51 -7.30 -16.75
C GLN A 128 -7.79 -7.44 -15.90
N LEU A 129 -8.86 -8.00 -16.46
CA LEU A 129 -10.09 -8.27 -15.70
C LEU A 129 -9.88 -9.34 -14.63
N ASP A 130 -9.11 -10.39 -14.92
CA ASP A 130 -8.74 -11.42 -13.94
C ASP A 130 -7.93 -10.82 -12.78
N LEU A 131 -6.98 -9.93 -13.09
CA LEU A 131 -6.21 -9.22 -12.07
C LEU A 131 -7.09 -8.26 -11.26
N ALA A 132 -8.05 -7.58 -11.90
CA ALA A 132 -9.00 -6.73 -11.19
C ALA A 132 -9.84 -7.53 -10.19
N GLN A 133 -10.34 -8.69 -10.62
CA GLN A 133 -11.09 -9.61 -9.75
C GLN A 133 -10.23 -10.10 -8.58
N ALA A 134 -8.97 -10.49 -8.82
CA ALA A 134 -8.07 -10.91 -7.75
C ALA A 134 -7.80 -9.80 -6.73
N ASP A 135 -7.67 -8.55 -7.19
CA ASP A 135 -7.52 -7.39 -6.30
C ASP A 135 -8.83 -7.11 -5.53
N LEU A 136 -10.00 -7.25 -6.14
CA LEU A 136 -11.30 -7.14 -5.45
C LEU A 136 -11.49 -8.23 -4.39
N ASP A 137 -11.13 -9.47 -4.69
CA ASP A 137 -11.19 -10.60 -3.76
C ASP A 137 -10.23 -10.40 -2.57
N ALA A 138 -9.05 -9.80 -2.81
CA ALA A 138 -8.11 -9.43 -1.77
C ALA A 138 -8.62 -8.28 -0.87
N ALA A 139 -9.41 -7.35 -1.42
CA ALA A 139 -10.07 -6.30 -0.65
C ALA A 139 -11.22 -6.83 0.21
N PHE A 140 -11.92 -7.87 -0.25
CA PHE A 140 -13.13 -8.39 0.39
C PHE A 140 -13.03 -8.65 1.91
N PRO A 141 -12.00 -9.34 2.44
CA PRO A 141 -11.90 -9.58 3.88
C PRO A 141 -11.49 -8.36 4.70
N LEU A 142 -11.05 -7.27 4.05
CA LEU A 142 -10.45 -6.10 4.70
C LEU A 142 -11.41 -4.91 4.82
N VAL A 143 -12.57 -4.98 4.18
CA VAL A 143 -13.55 -3.90 4.10
C VAL A 143 -14.82 -4.18 4.91
N SER A 144 -15.62 -3.13 5.09
CA SER A 144 -16.92 -3.20 5.79
C SER A 144 -17.92 -4.10 5.06
N ASP A 145 -18.94 -4.59 5.77
CA ASP A 145 -19.96 -5.48 5.20
C ASP A 145 -20.75 -4.81 4.04
N GLU A 146 -20.96 -3.49 4.09
CA GLU A 146 -21.61 -2.74 3.02
C GLU A 146 -20.79 -2.77 1.73
N VAL A 147 -19.47 -2.57 1.86
CA VAL A 147 -18.54 -2.58 0.71
C VAL A 147 -18.38 -4.01 0.16
N ARG A 148 -18.42 -5.04 1.01
CA ARG A 148 -18.36 -6.45 0.57
C ARG A 148 -19.48 -6.83 -0.41
N ALA A 149 -20.71 -6.41 -0.14
CA ALA A 149 -21.83 -6.67 -1.05
C ALA A 149 -21.61 -6.00 -2.41
N ALA A 150 -21.07 -4.78 -2.41
CA ALA A 150 -20.73 -4.07 -3.64
C ALA A 150 -19.58 -4.75 -4.41
N ILE A 151 -18.54 -5.24 -3.72
CA ILE A 151 -17.46 -6.03 -4.32
C ILE A 151 -18.00 -7.28 -5.02
N GLN A 152 -18.93 -8.02 -4.40
CA GLN A 152 -19.55 -9.19 -5.03
C GLN A 152 -20.27 -8.81 -6.33
N GLY A 153 -21.07 -7.74 -6.31
CA GLY A 153 -21.73 -7.23 -7.51
C GLY A 153 -20.77 -6.79 -8.61
N LEU A 154 -19.58 -6.28 -8.25
CA LEU A 154 -18.53 -5.92 -9.20
C LEU A 154 -17.88 -7.16 -9.81
N ASN A 155 -17.60 -8.19 -9.01
CA ASN A 155 -17.07 -9.47 -9.50
C ASN A 155 -18.05 -10.14 -10.48
N ASP A 156 -19.35 -10.12 -10.19
CA ASP A 156 -20.37 -10.61 -11.11
C ASP A 156 -20.37 -9.82 -12.43
N GLN A 157 -20.30 -8.48 -12.37
CA GLN A 157 -20.19 -7.63 -13.56
C GLN A 157 -18.94 -7.94 -14.40
N ILE A 158 -17.80 -8.18 -13.76
CA ILE A 158 -16.55 -8.57 -14.44
C ILE A 158 -16.72 -9.91 -15.17
N ASN A 159 -17.33 -10.90 -14.52
CA ASN A 159 -17.61 -12.21 -15.13
C ASN A 159 -18.51 -12.06 -16.36
N TYR A 160 -19.61 -11.32 -16.26
CA TYR A 160 -20.49 -11.06 -17.40
C TYR A 160 -19.77 -10.33 -18.53
N LEU A 161 -18.90 -9.38 -18.20
CA LEU A 161 -18.14 -8.63 -19.18
C LEU A 161 -17.15 -9.51 -19.95
N ARG A 162 -16.50 -10.45 -19.26
CA ARG A 162 -15.64 -11.47 -19.89
C ARG A 162 -16.42 -12.39 -20.82
N ASP A 163 -17.62 -12.80 -20.45
CA ASP A 163 -18.44 -13.63 -21.32
C ASP A 163 -18.87 -12.84 -22.58
N ASP A 164 -19.23 -11.57 -22.41
CA ASP A 164 -19.65 -10.68 -23.50
C ASP A 164 -18.47 -10.23 -24.41
N LEU A 165 -17.20 -10.32 -23.97
CA LEU A 165 -16.00 -9.93 -24.74
C LEU A 165 -15.93 -10.55 -26.13
N SER A 166 -16.41 -11.77 -26.28
CA SER A 166 -16.45 -12.49 -27.56
C SER A 166 -17.75 -12.30 -28.34
N ILE A 167 -18.83 -11.87 -27.69
CA ILE A 167 -20.19 -11.88 -28.23
C ILE A 167 -20.63 -10.48 -28.67
N ARG A 168 -20.35 -9.46 -27.86
CA ARG A 168 -20.83 -8.07 -28.04
C ARG A 168 -19.76 -7.04 -27.64
N PRO A 169 -18.66 -6.93 -28.42
CA PRO A 169 -17.55 -6.04 -28.10
C PRO A 169 -17.92 -4.54 -28.09
N GLU A 170 -18.99 -4.16 -28.79
CA GLU A 170 -19.37 -2.76 -29.00
C GLU A 170 -19.78 -2.00 -27.72
N THR A 171 -20.21 -2.70 -26.66
CA THR A 171 -20.65 -2.08 -25.40
C THR A 171 -19.62 -2.13 -24.28
N ILE A 172 -18.43 -2.67 -24.56
CA ILE A 172 -17.45 -2.99 -23.52
C ILE A 172 -16.79 -1.74 -22.95
N ASP A 173 -16.48 -0.75 -23.78
CA ASP A 173 -15.80 0.45 -23.29
C ASP A 173 -16.65 1.24 -22.30
N SER A 174 -17.96 1.38 -22.56
CA SER A 174 -18.87 2.04 -21.61
C SER A 174 -19.01 1.25 -20.32
N ARG A 175 -19.14 -0.08 -20.41
CA ARG A 175 -19.24 -0.95 -19.21
C ARG A 175 -17.98 -0.94 -18.37
N LEU A 176 -16.80 -0.94 -19.00
CA LEU A 176 -15.54 -0.79 -18.29
C LEU A 176 -15.40 0.60 -17.65
N ALA A 177 -15.90 1.66 -18.30
CA ALA A 177 -15.94 2.99 -17.72
C ALA A 177 -16.83 3.01 -16.46
N ASP A 178 -18.04 2.45 -16.55
CA ASP A 178 -18.96 2.34 -15.42
C ASP A 178 -18.37 1.51 -14.28
N LEU A 179 -17.69 0.40 -14.59
CA LEU A 179 -16.96 -0.41 -13.61
C LEU A 179 -15.86 0.39 -12.91
N THR A 180 -15.11 1.19 -13.67
CA THR A 180 -14.05 2.07 -13.13
C THR A 180 -14.62 3.06 -12.12
N GLU A 181 -15.72 3.73 -12.48
CA GLU A 181 -16.37 4.70 -11.60
C GLU A 181 -16.93 4.03 -10.34
N GLN A 182 -17.57 2.87 -10.46
CA GLN A 182 -18.08 2.13 -9.31
C GLN A 182 -16.95 1.76 -8.32
N VAL A 183 -15.85 1.17 -8.79
CA VAL A 183 -14.73 0.80 -7.92
C VAL A 183 -14.08 2.04 -7.28
N LEU A 184 -13.95 3.13 -8.04
CA LEU A 184 -13.40 4.38 -7.51
C LEU A 184 -14.29 4.99 -6.42
N VAL A 185 -15.61 4.96 -6.60
CA VAL A 185 -16.57 5.39 -5.57
C VAL A 185 -16.42 4.53 -4.33
N LEU A 186 -16.31 3.20 -4.46
CA LEU A 186 -16.07 2.31 -3.32
C LEU A 186 -14.76 2.64 -2.60
N ALA A 187 -13.66 2.81 -3.34
CA ALA A 187 -12.35 3.14 -2.79
C ALA A 187 -12.37 4.47 -2.01
N ASN A 188 -13.20 5.43 -2.44
CA ASN A 188 -13.33 6.73 -1.80
C ASN A 188 -14.37 6.77 -0.67
N ARG A 189 -15.38 5.90 -0.70
CA ARG A 189 -16.47 5.85 0.30
C ARG A 189 -15.97 5.46 1.68
N ASP A 190 -14.87 4.73 1.69
CA ASP A 190 -14.26 4.21 2.89
C ASP A 190 -13.30 5.24 3.53
N LEU A 191 -12.86 6.30 2.82
CA LEU A 191 -11.96 7.35 3.35
C LEU A 191 -12.64 8.15 4.50
N PRO A 192 -11.97 8.33 5.65
CA PRO A 192 -12.50 9.13 6.78
C PRO A 192 -12.56 10.64 6.50
#